data_AF-K0ERP8-F1
#
_entry.id   AF-K0ERP8-F1
#
_cell.length_a   1.000
_cell.length_b   1.000
_cell.length_c   1.000
_cell.angle_alpha   90.00
_cell.angle_beta   90.00
_cell.angle_gamma   90.00
#
_symmetry.space_group_name_H-M   'P 1'
#
loop_
_entity.id
_entity.type
_entity.pdbx_description
1 polymer ?
#
loop_
_entity_poly.entity_id
_entity_poly.type
_entity_poly.pdbx_seq_one_letter_code
_entity_poly.pdbx_strand_id
1 'polypeptide(L)'
;MQIFRTTGCAAAGHPEFTVVFAEQPPSPLIIGWMLDMLEKAVTQGSSLSAGMLFPLGWRVLRIIDRQDGTLGLEERVVADFWEEHVDQAMGDLWWQTAAAAKLGLPVELSSIGEEQAAAVQSCAYSAGLLILNRLGPDSPQHGSWSVHCGVDHEHGDWTHIDLHQLAVAFPFVTQFLALPTETGLLIERDRVEETGGLVAEVAYQDMLRTTEGGVHFGPAPAPLDLELQVRFAIGQSAPGLYRTTIGYQHGHPEIVARLSEPAIPDIDDVLVDLVLDDLQHAIADGARFAPGHTVRAGWRTLRVVQRADGLLGLHERVYADMWEEHVELTLRETWYQKEVAASLGLTERLDFPAEHQSAAVASCVHDRLPALVLARDETDDIRASGWRVHCAQDHQHDAWSARTLWELTDFAPFATQFLALPATTSLTVEAPHTTPSGRIRTHITLGGRHLVPNPGSYLAVLNAAS
;
A
#
# COMPACT_ATOMS: atom_id res chain seq x y z
N MET A 1 -15.96 -2.30 2.51
CA MET A 1 -16.48 -2.84 3.78
C MET A 1 -17.80 -3.58 3.55
N GLN A 2 -17.83 -4.86 3.88
CA GLN A 2 -19.00 -5.72 3.84
C GLN A 2 -19.28 -6.22 5.26
N ILE A 3 -20.55 -6.20 5.67
CA ILE A 3 -20.97 -6.58 7.02
C ILE A 3 -21.93 -7.75 6.90
N PHE A 4 -21.64 -8.82 7.62
CA PHE A 4 -22.46 -10.02 7.68
C PHE A 4 -22.83 -10.32 9.12
N ARG A 5 -23.96 -11.00 9.32
CA ARG A 5 -24.44 -11.35 10.65
C ARG A 5 -24.90 -12.78 10.69
N THR A 6 -24.67 -13.44 11.83
CA THR A 6 -25.35 -14.69 12.13
C THR A 6 -26.85 -14.41 12.39
N THR A 7 -27.67 -15.45 12.25
CA THR A 7 -29.13 -15.36 12.46
C THR A 7 -29.68 -16.49 13.32
N GLY A 8 -28.86 -17.49 13.64
CA GLY A 8 -29.24 -18.65 14.45
C GLY A 8 -28.87 -18.58 15.93
N CYS A 9 -27.97 -17.67 16.36
CA CYS A 9 -27.45 -17.67 17.73
C CYS A 9 -28.53 -17.27 18.75
N ALA A 10 -29.42 -16.34 18.39
CA ALA A 10 -30.48 -15.86 19.26
C ALA A 10 -31.48 -16.98 19.63
N ALA A 11 -31.70 -17.95 18.75
CA ALA A 11 -32.55 -19.11 19.03
C ALA A 11 -31.99 -20.01 20.16
N ALA A 12 -30.67 -19.97 20.38
CA ALA A 12 -29.99 -20.63 21.49
C ALA A 12 -29.81 -19.73 22.72
N GLY A 13 -30.39 -18.51 22.72
CA GLY A 13 -30.27 -17.55 23.82
C GLY A 13 -28.93 -16.82 23.88
N HIS A 14 -28.20 -16.77 22.76
CA HIS A 14 -26.90 -16.11 22.64
C HIS A 14 -27.00 -14.87 21.73
N PRO A 15 -26.26 -13.78 21.98
CA PRO A 15 -26.15 -12.67 21.03
C PRO A 15 -25.70 -13.15 19.64
N GLU A 16 -26.21 -12.52 18.58
CA GLU A 16 -25.70 -12.75 17.22
C GLU A 16 -24.29 -12.17 17.08
N PHE A 17 -23.53 -12.69 16.13
CA PHE A 17 -22.25 -12.15 15.72
C PHE A 17 -22.40 -11.24 14.51
N THR A 18 -21.66 -10.14 14.49
CA THR A 18 -21.41 -9.31 13.31
C THR A 18 -19.97 -9.55 12.86
N VAL A 19 -19.81 -10.05 11.64
CA VAL A 19 -18.52 -10.27 11.00
C VAL A 19 -18.31 -9.19 9.93
N VAL A 20 -17.19 -8.49 10.01
CA VAL A 20 -16.84 -7.39 9.11
C VAL A 20 -15.69 -7.82 8.22
N PHE A 21 -15.82 -7.58 6.92
CA PHE A 21 -14.71 -7.62 5.96
C PHE A 21 -14.45 -6.19 5.48
N ALA A 22 -13.24 -5.68 5.71
CA ALA A 22 -12.84 -4.37 5.24
C ALA A 22 -12.77 -4.33 3.70
N GLU A 23 -12.22 -5.40 3.11
CA GLU A 23 -12.00 -5.61 1.69
C GLU A 23 -12.92 -6.70 1.13
N GLN A 24 -12.76 -7.02 -0.15
CA GLN A 24 -13.51 -8.12 -0.75
C GLN A 24 -12.89 -9.45 -0.30
N PRO A 25 -13.66 -10.36 0.33
CA PRO A 25 -13.11 -11.63 0.77
C PRO A 25 -12.60 -12.46 -0.42
N PRO A 26 -11.59 -13.32 -0.21
CA PRO A 26 -10.97 -14.11 -1.28
C PRO A 26 -11.95 -15.06 -1.97
N SER A 27 -13.02 -15.45 -1.27
CA SER A 27 -14.13 -16.21 -1.84
C SER A 27 -15.42 -15.92 -1.09
N PRO A 28 -16.57 -15.77 -1.79
CA PRO A 28 -17.87 -15.64 -1.13
C PRO A 28 -18.21 -16.82 -0.20
N LEU A 29 -17.67 -18.01 -0.48
CA LEU A 29 -17.89 -19.22 0.33
C LEU A 29 -17.32 -19.07 1.75
N ILE A 30 -16.29 -18.22 1.91
CA ILE A 30 -15.58 -18.07 3.17
C ILE A 30 -16.42 -17.36 4.23
N ILE A 31 -17.28 -16.43 3.79
CA ILE A 31 -18.22 -15.72 4.66
C ILE A 31 -19.20 -16.72 5.28
N GLY A 32 -19.83 -17.56 4.45
CA GLY A 32 -20.79 -18.55 4.91
C GLY A 32 -20.17 -19.55 5.89
N TRP A 33 -18.95 -20.00 5.59
CA TRP A 33 -18.21 -20.90 6.49
C TRP A 33 -17.95 -20.30 7.87
N MET A 34 -17.55 -19.02 7.94
CA MET A 34 -17.29 -18.33 9.21
C MET A 34 -18.57 -18.19 10.05
N LEU A 35 -19.68 -17.75 9.43
CA LEU A 35 -20.97 -17.62 10.11
C LEU A 35 -21.47 -18.98 10.61
N ASP A 36 -21.41 -20.02 9.77
CA ASP A 36 -21.81 -21.38 10.12
C ASP A 36 -20.99 -21.92 11.29
N MET A 37 -19.69 -21.61 11.36
CA MET A 37 -18.81 -22.04 12.44
C MET A 37 -19.21 -21.40 13.77
N LEU A 38 -19.47 -20.09 13.78
CA LEU A 38 -19.92 -19.38 14.98
C LEU A 38 -21.29 -19.88 15.46
N GLU A 39 -22.25 -20.05 14.54
CA GLU A 39 -23.57 -20.59 14.86
C GLU A 39 -23.49 -22.03 15.37
N LYS A 40 -22.63 -22.88 14.78
CA LYS A 40 -22.40 -24.24 15.27
C LYS A 40 -21.77 -24.24 16.66
N ALA A 41 -20.79 -23.39 16.92
CA ALA A 41 -20.16 -23.30 18.24
C ALA A 41 -21.21 -22.97 19.32
N VAL A 42 -22.07 -21.99 19.07
CA VAL A 42 -23.16 -21.57 19.96
C VAL A 42 -24.22 -22.67 20.13
N THR A 43 -24.71 -23.24 19.02
CA THR A 43 -25.75 -24.29 19.07
C THR A 43 -25.27 -25.59 19.71
N GLN A 44 -23.96 -25.84 19.71
CA GLN A 44 -23.31 -26.92 20.46
C GLN A 44 -23.08 -26.60 21.95
N GLY A 45 -23.48 -25.41 22.41
CA GLY A 45 -23.46 -24.99 23.80
C GLY A 45 -22.25 -24.13 24.22
N SER A 46 -21.44 -23.66 23.27
CA SER A 46 -20.37 -22.71 23.59
C SER A 46 -20.98 -21.37 23.96
N SER A 47 -20.62 -20.84 25.13
CA SER A 47 -20.95 -19.47 25.54
C SER A 47 -19.74 -18.59 25.26
N LEU A 48 -19.87 -17.72 24.27
CA LEU A 48 -18.83 -16.79 23.82
C LEU A 48 -19.18 -15.39 24.31
N SER A 49 -18.20 -14.64 24.78
CA SER A 49 -18.41 -13.32 25.37
C SER A 49 -17.30 -12.35 24.98
N ALA A 50 -17.59 -11.06 25.05
CA ALA A 50 -16.61 -10.02 24.77
C ALA A 50 -15.37 -10.17 25.67
N GLY A 51 -14.20 -9.92 25.09
CA GLY A 51 -12.89 -10.13 25.71
C GLY A 51 -12.34 -11.54 25.58
N MET A 52 -13.14 -12.53 25.15
CA MET A 52 -12.63 -13.88 24.86
C MET A 52 -11.81 -13.88 23.57
N LEU A 53 -10.79 -14.73 23.55
CA LEU A 53 -10.03 -15.06 22.35
C LEU A 53 -10.68 -16.25 21.64
N PHE A 54 -10.77 -16.18 20.32
CA PHE A 54 -11.36 -17.18 19.45
C PHE A 54 -10.30 -17.65 18.45
N PRO A 55 -9.77 -18.88 18.57
CA PRO A 55 -8.76 -19.38 17.65
C PRO A 55 -9.37 -19.69 16.28
N LEU A 56 -8.68 -19.27 15.22
CA LEU A 56 -9.08 -19.51 13.85
C LEU A 56 -7.88 -19.94 13.00
N GLY A 57 -7.76 -21.25 12.79
CA GLY A 57 -6.53 -21.80 12.25
C GLY A 57 -5.35 -21.46 13.17
N TRP A 58 -4.33 -20.83 12.59
CA TRP A 58 -3.17 -20.35 13.35
C TRP A 58 -3.38 -18.98 14.00
N ARG A 59 -4.40 -18.22 13.55
CA ARG A 59 -4.70 -16.87 14.01
C ARG A 59 -5.53 -16.87 15.28
N VAL A 60 -5.52 -15.75 15.99
CA VAL A 60 -6.43 -15.50 17.11
C VAL A 60 -7.27 -14.25 16.85
N LEU A 61 -8.58 -14.39 17.02
CA LEU A 61 -9.53 -13.29 16.99
C LEU A 61 -9.92 -12.90 18.41
N ARG A 62 -10.22 -11.62 18.65
CA ARG A 62 -10.79 -11.13 19.90
C ARG A 62 -12.26 -10.83 19.70
N ILE A 63 -13.09 -11.38 20.58
CA ILE A 63 -14.53 -11.11 20.58
C ILE A 63 -14.76 -9.75 21.27
N ILE A 64 -15.57 -8.89 20.67
CA ILE A 64 -15.92 -7.58 21.25
C ILE A 64 -17.43 -7.38 21.34
N ASP A 65 -17.85 -6.45 22.21
CA ASP A 65 -19.24 -6.04 22.30
C ASP A 65 -19.48 -4.86 21.35
N ARG A 66 -20.51 -4.94 20.52
CA ARG A 66 -20.92 -3.85 19.63
C ARG A 66 -22.10 -3.10 20.21
N GLN A 67 -22.18 -1.81 19.90
CA GLN A 67 -23.29 -0.95 20.37
C GLN A 67 -24.67 -1.38 19.85
N ASP A 68 -24.72 -2.20 18.79
CA ASP A 68 -25.96 -2.74 18.23
C ASP A 68 -26.47 -4.00 18.95
N GLY A 69 -25.78 -4.43 20.03
CA GLY A 69 -26.13 -5.60 20.82
C GLY A 69 -25.66 -6.93 20.23
N THR A 70 -24.88 -6.89 19.15
CA THR A 70 -24.20 -8.07 18.59
C THR A 70 -22.76 -8.17 19.11
N LEU A 71 -22.15 -9.35 18.99
CA LEU A 71 -20.73 -9.53 19.23
C LEU A 71 -19.94 -9.33 17.94
N GLY A 72 -18.91 -8.49 17.97
CA GLY A 72 -17.96 -8.31 16.87
C GLY A 72 -16.76 -9.23 17.00
N LEU A 73 -15.94 -9.27 15.94
CA LEU A 73 -14.65 -9.93 15.93
C LEU A 73 -13.58 -8.94 15.49
N GLU A 74 -12.49 -8.90 16.24
CA GLU A 74 -11.30 -8.17 15.87
C GLU A 74 -10.15 -9.14 15.59
N GLU A 75 -9.33 -8.83 14.60
CA GLU A 75 -8.07 -9.53 14.36
C GLU A 75 -6.87 -8.69 14.76
N ARG A 76 -5.78 -9.36 15.13
CA ARG A 76 -4.51 -8.73 15.48
C ARG A 76 -3.75 -8.37 14.20
N VAL A 77 -3.59 -7.07 13.96
CA VAL A 77 -2.96 -6.56 12.72
C VAL A 77 -1.46 -6.36 12.89
N VAL A 78 -1.01 -5.78 14.02
CA VAL A 78 0.41 -5.58 14.34
C VAL A 78 0.61 -5.47 15.85
N ALA A 79 1.61 -6.16 16.41
CA ALA A 79 1.88 -6.16 17.86
C ALA A 79 0.58 -6.35 18.69
N ASP A 80 0.26 -5.40 19.58
CA ASP A 80 -0.96 -5.40 20.41
C ASP A 80 -2.12 -4.59 19.80
N PHE A 81 -2.08 -4.31 18.49
CA PHE A 81 -3.11 -3.55 17.79
C PHE A 81 -4.12 -4.49 17.11
N TRP A 82 -5.40 -4.22 17.37
CA TRP A 82 -6.54 -5.03 16.94
C TRP A 82 -7.51 -4.16 16.15
N GLU A 83 -8.08 -4.70 15.07
CA GLU A 83 -9.07 -4.01 14.24
C GLU A 83 -10.31 -4.87 14.04
N GLU A 84 -11.49 -4.25 14.00
CA GLU A 84 -12.78 -4.93 13.83
C GLU A 84 -13.04 -5.34 12.38
N HIS A 85 -12.32 -6.35 11.94
CA HIS A 85 -12.55 -7.12 10.73
C HIS A 85 -11.80 -8.46 10.82
N VAL A 86 -11.94 -9.30 9.80
CA VAL A 86 -11.35 -10.65 9.78
C VAL A 86 -10.59 -10.94 8.49
N ASP A 87 -10.16 -9.90 7.78
CA ASP A 87 -9.61 -10.00 6.43
C ASP A 87 -8.34 -10.86 6.37
N GLN A 88 -7.37 -10.62 7.26
CA GLN A 88 -6.12 -11.38 7.30
C GLN A 88 -6.35 -12.81 7.77
N ALA A 89 -7.13 -13.01 8.82
CA ALA A 89 -7.37 -14.35 9.37
C ALA A 89 -8.09 -15.26 8.38
N MET A 90 -9.09 -14.73 7.68
CA MET A 90 -9.81 -15.45 6.65
C MET A 90 -8.96 -15.64 5.39
N GLY A 91 -8.18 -14.62 4.99
CA GLY A 91 -7.22 -14.69 3.89
C GLY A 91 -6.18 -15.79 4.10
N ASP A 92 -5.52 -15.80 5.24
CA ASP A 92 -4.52 -16.81 5.59
C ASP A 92 -5.09 -18.22 5.56
N LEU A 93 -6.27 -18.42 6.15
CA LEU A 93 -6.93 -19.73 6.18
C LEU A 93 -7.22 -20.27 4.77
N TRP A 94 -7.68 -19.37 3.89
CA TRP A 94 -7.95 -19.70 2.49
C TRP A 94 -6.67 -20.10 1.76
N TRP A 95 -5.63 -19.28 1.85
CA TRP A 95 -4.38 -19.53 1.15
C TRP A 95 -3.64 -20.75 1.69
N GLN A 96 -3.72 -21.02 2.99
CA GLN A 96 -3.22 -22.26 3.60
C GLN A 96 -3.91 -23.50 3.04
N THR A 97 -5.24 -23.46 2.94
CA THR A 97 -6.01 -24.57 2.38
C THR A 97 -5.71 -24.76 0.89
N ALA A 98 -5.60 -23.65 0.14
CA ALA A 98 -5.28 -23.68 -1.28
C ALA A 98 -3.86 -24.22 -1.55
N ALA A 99 -2.87 -23.77 -0.78
CA ALA A 99 -1.49 -24.24 -0.88
C ALA A 99 -1.38 -25.73 -0.57
N ALA A 100 -1.98 -26.19 0.53
CA ALA A 100 -2.00 -27.61 0.91
C ALA A 100 -2.67 -28.48 -0.18
N ALA A 101 -3.84 -28.05 -0.69
CA ALA A 101 -4.53 -28.74 -1.77
C ALA A 101 -3.69 -28.81 -3.05
N LYS A 102 -3.02 -27.71 -3.41
CA LYS A 102 -2.13 -27.64 -4.59
C LYS A 102 -0.95 -28.59 -4.48
N LEU A 103 -0.43 -28.79 -3.27
CA LEU A 103 0.69 -29.68 -2.98
C LEU A 103 0.27 -31.13 -2.74
N GLY A 104 -1.04 -31.41 -2.64
CA GLY A 104 -1.55 -32.73 -2.23
C GLY A 104 -1.15 -33.12 -0.81
N LEU A 105 -0.98 -32.13 0.07
CA LEU A 105 -0.60 -32.31 1.47
C LEU A 105 -1.80 -32.08 2.41
N PRO A 106 -1.83 -32.72 3.59
CA PRO A 106 -2.81 -32.39 4.61
C PRO A 106 -2.61 -30.95 5.10
N VAL A 107 -3.70 -30.29 5.48
CA VAL A 107 -3.66 -28.98 6.13
C VAL A 107 -3.87 -29.16 7.63
N GLU A 108 -2.94 -28.65 8.45
CA GLU A 108 -2.98 -28.79 9.91
C GLU A 108 -3.33 -27.46 10.58
N LEU A 109 -4.52 -26.94 10.29
CA LEU A 109 -4.94 -25.57 10.65
C LEU A 109 -4.77 -25.22 12.14
N SER A 110 -5.00 -26.16 13.05
CA SER A 110 -4.96 -25.94 14.51
C SER A 110 -3.69 -26.47 15.18
N SER A 111 -2.69 -26.90 14.42
CA SER A 111 -1.43 -27.43 14.96
C SER A 111 -0.44 -26.34 15.40
N ILE A 112 -0.67 -25.12 14.92
CA ILE A 112 0.16 -23.94 15.17
C ILE A 112 -0.70 -22.77 15.65
N GLY A 113 -0.08 -21.80 16.31
CA GLY A 113 -0.74 -20.59 16.79
C GLY A 113 0.20 -19.39 16.75
N GLU A 114 -0.35 -18.17 16.70
CA GLU A 114 0.40 -16.91 16.62
C GLU A 114 1.58 -16.81 17.60
N GLU A 115 1.39 -17.29 18.83
CA GLU A 115 2.39 -17.22 19.92
C GLU A 115 3.45 -18.32 19.87
N GLN A 116 3.38 -19.24 18.91
CA GLN A 116 4.43 -20.25 18.75
C GLN A 116 5.71 -19.61 18.22
N ALA A 117 6.85 -20.08 18.72
CA ALA A 117 8.14 -19.57 18.28
C ALA A 117 8.50 -20.07 16.87
N ALA A 118 9.12 -19.18 16.10
CA ALA A 118 9.91 -19.48 14.92
C ALA A 118 11.37 -19.09 15.18
N ALA A 119 12.30 -19.94 14.77
CA ALA A 119 13.72 -19.64 14.78
C ALA A 119 14.07 -18.90 13.48
N VAL A 120 14.63 -17.71 13.56
CA VAL A 120 14.98 -16.89 12.39
C VAL A 120 16.43 -16.46 12.48
N GLN A 121 17.15 -16.56 11.38
CA GLN A 121 18.48 -15.95 11.27
C GLN A 121 18.36 -14.53 10.76
N SER A 122 19.19 -13.63 11.29
CA SER A 122 19.20 -12.20 10.90
C SER A 122 19.42 -11.97 9.39
N CYS A 123 20.14 -12.87 8.72
CA CYS A 123 20.35 -12.81 7.28
C CYS A 123 19.07 -13.00 6.46
N ALA A 124 18.04 -13.69 6.98
CA ALA A 124 16.78 -13.91 6.28
C ALA A 124 16.09 -12.60 5.88
N TYR A 125 16.16 -11.56 6.70
CA TYR A 125 15.51 -10.28 6.44
C TYR A 125 15.99 -9.56 5.17
N SER A 126 17.20 -9.89 4.69
CA SER A 126 17.80 -9.31 3.48
C SER A 126 18.10 -10.34 2.38
N ALA A 127 17.72 -11.60 2.60
CA ALA A 127 18.04 -12.68 1.68
C ALA A 127 17.24 -12.58 0.37
N GLY A 128 17.93 -12.79 -0.76
CA GLY A 128 17.30 -13.00 -2.07
C GLY A 128 16.69 -14.40 -2.21
N LEU A 129 17.25 -15.41 -1.52
CA LEU A 129 16.72 -16.76 -1.44
C LEU A 129 16.43 -17.08 0.03
N LEU A 130 15.18 -17.37 0.35
CA LEU A 130 14.71 -17.76 1.68
C LEU A 130 14.48 -19.27 1.72
N ILE A 131 14.95 -19.89 2.80
CA ILE A 131 14.66 -21.28 3.15
C ILE A 131 13.78 -21.29 4.40
N LEU A 132 12.67 -22.01 4.32
CA LEU A 132 11.78 -22.23 5.45
C LEU A 132 11.62 -23.72 5.69
N ASN A 133 11.81 -24.18 6.92
CA ASN A 133 11.58 -25.57 7.29
C ASN A 133 10.61 -25.67 8.44
N ARG A 134 9.58 -26.50 8.30
CA ARG A 134 8.69 -26.85 9.39
C ARG A 134 9.29 -27.96 10.22
N LEU A 135 9.64 -27.62 11.45
CA LEU A 135 10.39 -28.48 12.35
C LEU A 135 9.47 -29.49 13.04
N GLY A 136 9.93 -30.74 13.13
CA GLY A 136 9.27 -31.76 13.93
C GLY A 136 9.55 -31.59 15.43
N PRO A 137 8.79 -32.29 16.29
CA PRO A 137 8.95 -32.22 17.74
C PRO A 137 10.33 -32.68 18.25
N ASP A 138 11.03 -33.50 17.46
CA ASP A 138 12.36 -34.01 17.79
C ASP A 138 13.51 -33.08 17.33
N SER A 139 13.18 -31.92 16.72
CA SER A 139 14.20 -30.97 16.27
C SER A 139 14.97 -30.38 17.46
N PRO A 140 16.30 -30.25 17.38
CA PRO A 140 17.08 -29.55 18.40
C PRO A 140 16.80 -28.03 18.40
N GLN A 141 16.24 -27.51 17.31
CA GLN A 141 15.85 -26.11 17.19
C GLN A 141 14.46 -25.91 17.82
N HIS A 142 14.35 -24.93 18.72
CA HIS A 142 13.07 -24.61 19.36
C HIS A 142 12.19 -23.79 18.41
N GLY A 143 10.96 -24.25 18.20
CA GLY A 143 9.97 -23.56 17.36
C GLY A 143 9.35 -24.49 16.32
N SER A 144 8.20 -24.09 15.76
CA SER A 144 7.52 -24.87 14.73
C SER A 144 8.09 -24.62 13.33
N TRP A 145 8.76 -23.48 13.13
CA TRP A 145 9.37 -23.08 11.87
C TRP A 145 10.79 -22.56 12.07
N SER A 146 11.66 -22.84 11.11
CA SER A 146 12.96 -22.17 10.97
C SER A 146 13.02 -21.40 9.65
N VAL A 147 13.62 -20.21 9.67
CA VAL A 147 13.78 -19.34 8.50
C VAL A 147 15.21 -18.83 8.41
N HIS A 148 15.85 -19.06 7.27
CA HIS A 148 17.22 -18.63 7.01
C HIS A 148 17.45 -18.29 5.54
N CYS A 149 18.60 -17.71 5.21
CA CYS A 149 18.97 -17.51 3.81
C CYS A 149 19.46 -18.83 3.19
N GLY A 150 19.30 -18.96 1.87
CA GLY A 150 19.79 -20.10 1.10
C GLY A 150 21.18 -19.91 0.50
N VAL A 151 21.96 -18.94 1.00
CA VAL A 151 23.31 -18.64 0.48
C VAL A 151 24.35 -19.13 1.49
N ASP A 152 25.38 -19.81 1.00
CA ASP A 152 26.50 -20.26 1.83
C ASP A 152 27.32 -19.06 2.34
N HIS A 153 27.13 -18.70 3.61
CA HIS A 153 27.96 -17.74 4.34
C HIS A 153 27.97 -18.05 5.84
N GLU A 154 28.79 -17.35 6.62
CA GLU A 154 28.68 -17.43 8.08
C GLU A 154 27.36 -16.79 8.53
N HIS A 155 26.41 -17.61 8.94
CA HIS A 155 25.14 -17.14 9.45
C HIS A 155 25.30 -16.55 10.85
N GLY A 156 24.53 -15.50 11.16
CA GLY A 156 24.43 -14.97 12.51
C GLY A 156 23.68 -15.91 13.46
N ASP A 157 23.63 -15.53 14.73
CA ASP A 157 22.88 -16.26 15.74
C ASP A 157 21.38 -16.37 15.40
N TRP A 158 20.78 -17.47 15.81
CA TRP A 158 19.33 -17.68 15.71
C TRP A 158 18.60 -16.83 16.75
N THR A 159 17.66 -16.01 16.29
CA THR A 159 16.69 -15.33 17.14
C THR A 159 15.38 -16.11 17.14
N HIS A 160 14.65 -16.05 18.25
CA HIS A 160 13.32 -16.65 18.34
C HIS A 160 12.29 -15.53 18.40
N ILE A 161 11.39 -15.53 17.43
CA ILE A 161 10.25 -14.61 17.34
C ILE A 161 8.96 -15.41 17.33
N ASP A 162 7.83 -14.81 17.68
CA ASP A 162 6.54 -15.48 17.53
C ASP A 162 6.11 -15.53 16.05
N LEU A 163 5.21 -16.46 15.70
CA LEU A 163 4.73 -16.63 14.33
C LEU A 163 3.98 -15.39 13.82
N HIS A 164 3.34 -14.61 14.70
CA HIS A 164 2.73 -13.35 14.30
C HIS A 164 3.79 -12.33 13.85
N GLN A 165 4.89 -12.18 14.59
CA GLN A 165 6.02 -11.34 14.21
C GLN A 165 6.65 -11.83 12.91
N LEU A 166 6.75 -13.15 12.71
CA LEU A 166 7.21 -13.72 11.44
C LEU A 166 6.27 -13.34 10.29
N ALA A 167 4.95 -13.44 10.49
CA ALA A 167 3.96 -13.07 9.49
C ALA A 167 3.95 -11.57 9.17
N VAL A 168 4.22 -10.71 10.15
CA VAL A 168 4.39 -9.27 9.89
C VAL A 168 5.66 -9.01 9.07
N ALA A 169 6.75 -9.72 9.35
CA ALA A 169 8.01 -9.55 8.64
C ALA A 169 7.99 -10.16 7.22
N PHE A 170 7.30 -11.28 7.04
CA PHE A 170 7.19 -12.03 5.79
C PHE A 170 5.73 -12.44 5.54
N PRO A 171 4.83 -11.50 5.19
CA PRO A 171 3.40 -11.79 5.03
C PRO A 171 3.10 -12.92 4.04
N PHE A 172 3.89 -12.99 2.98
CA PHE A 172 3.76 -14.02 1.95
C PHE A 172 4.06 -15.45 2.43
N VAL A 173 4.61 -15.63 3.64
CA VAL A 173 4.88 -16.96 4.23
C VAL A 173 3.64 -17.56 4.88
N THR A 174 2.65 -16.76 5.27
CA THR A 174 1.50 -17.23 6.08
C THR A 174 0.74 -18.37 5.41
N GLN A 175 0.64 -18.36 4.09
CA GLN A 175 0.03 -19.40 3.26
C GLN A 175 0.65 -20.79 3.41
N PHE A 176 1.85 -20.90 3.98
CA PHE A 176 2.55 -22.18 4.16
C PHE A 176 2.55 -22.68 5.60
N LEU A 177 2.21 -21.82 6.58
CA LEU A 177 2.40 -22.12 7.99
C LEU A 177 1.65 -23.38 8.46
N ALA A 178 0.53 -23.72 7.82
CA ALA A 178 -0.30 -24.89 8.15
C ALA A 178 0.13 -26.20 7.45
N LEU A 179 1.17 -26.21 6.60
CA LEU A 179 1.69 -27.41 5.93
C LEU A 179 2.40 -28.33 6.93
N PRO A 180 2.36 -29.67 6.84
CA PRO A 180 2.84 -30.59 7.88
C PRO A 180 4.34 -30.43 8.24
N THR A 181 4.74 -30.93 9.40
CA THR A 181 6.16 -31.00 9.80
C THR A 181 6.99 -31.76 8.76
N GLU A 182 8.29 -31.47 8.64
CA GLU A 182 9.16 -32.01 7.56
C GLU A 182 8.84 -31.42 6.16
N THR A 183 8.10 -30.31 6.13
CA THR A 183 7.96 -29.48 4.92
C THR A 183 9.13 -28.49 4.84
N GLY A 184 9.79 -28.44 3.69
CA GLY A 184 10.79 -27.44 3.35
C GLY A 184 10.33 -26.59 2.17
N LEU A 185 10.63 -25.30 2.21
CA LEU A 185 10.33 -24.35 1.14
C LEU A 185 11.57 -23.58 0.72
N LEU A 186 11.67 -23.33 -0.58
CA LEU A 186 12.61 -22.40 -1.19
C LEU A 186 11.80 -21.28 -1.85
N ILE A 187 12.08 -20.03 -1.45
CA ILE A 187 11.39 -18.85 -1.96
C ILE A 187 12.42 -17.86 -2.47
N GLU A 188 12.35 -17.54 -3.76
CA GLU A 188 13.12 -16.47 -4.38
C GLU A 188 12.37 -15.14 -4.15
N ARG A 189 12.97 -14.22 -3.42
CA ARG A 189 12.32 -13.00 -2.94
C ARG A 189 11.98 -12.02 -4.06
N ASP A 190 12.74 -12.04 -5.15
CA ASP A 190 12.48 -11.29 -6.37
C ASP A 190 11.27 -11.83 -7.17
N ARG A 191 10.75 -13.01 -6.79
CA ARG A 191 9.54 -13.62 -7.36
C ARG A 191 8.35 -13.56 -6.40
N VAL A 192 8.42 -12.74 -5.37
CA VAL A 192 7.28 -12.37 -4.53
C VAL A 192 6.61 -11.15 -5.15
N GLU A 193 5.34 -11.29 -5.48
CA GLU A 193 4.48 -10.28 -6.09
C GLU A 193 3.95 -9.33 -5.01
N GLU A 194 3.63 -8.09 -5.40
CA GLU A 194 3.04 -7.10 -4.48
C GLU A 194 1.71 -7.54 -3.87
N THR A 195 0.96 -8.39 -4.58
CA THR A 195 -0.29 -9.00 -4.11
C THR A 195 -0.08 -10.02 -2.99
N GLY A 196 1.17 -10.43 -2.72
CA GLY A 196 1.51 -11.55 -1.84
C GLY A 196 1.54 -12.91 -2.55
N GLY A 197 1.25 -12.96 -3.86
CA GLY A 197 1.52 -14.12 -4.68
C GLY A 197 3.03 -14.38 -4.79
N LEU A 198 3.46 -15.63 -4.95
CA LEU A 198 4.88 -15.95 -5.13
C LEU A 198 5.11 -17.28 -5.83
N VAL A 199 6.32 -17.52 -6.30
CA VAL A 199 6.75 -18.87 -6.72
C VAL A 199 7.65 -19.50 -5.67
N ALA A 200 7.29 -20.71 -5.25
CA ALA A 200 8.07 -21.51 -4.30
C ALA A 200 8.32 -22.92 -4.82
N GLU A 201 9.49 -23.47 -4.48
CA GLU A 201 9.69 -24.92 -4.48
C GLU A 201 9.36 -25.47 -3.10
N VAL A 202 8.65 -26.59 -3.07
CA VAL A 202 8.21 -27.20 -1.81
C VAL A 202 8.58 -28.67 -1.81
N ALA A 203 9.23 -29.11 -0.75
CA ALA A 203 9.53 -30.50 -0.47
C ALA A 203 8.81 -30.94 0.81
N TYR A 204 8.41 -32.21 0.86
CA TYR A 204 7.85 -32.83 2.06
C TYR A 204 8.44 -34.23 2.19
N GLN A 205 9.08 -34.52 3.33
CA GLN A 205 9.80 -35.77 3.59
C GLN A 205 10.85 -36.06 2.51
N ASP A 206 11.69 -35.06 2.22
CA ASP A 206 12.74 -35.07 1.18
C ASP A 206 12.24 -35.34 -0.25
N MET A 207 10.92 -35.31 -0.48
CA MET A 207 10.31 -35.48 -1.79
C MET A 207 9.77 -34.14 -2.29
N LEU A 208 10.28 -33.69 -3.43
CA LEU A 208 9.79 -32.48 -4.10
C LEU A 208 8.31 -32.65 -4.48
N ARG A 209 7.47 -31.70 -4.09
CA ARG A 209 6.03 -31.64 -4.35
C ARG A 209 5.67 -30.68 -5.47
N THR A 210 6.59 -29.80 -5.83
CA THR A 210 6.49 -28.87 -6.96
C THR A 210 7.34 -29.35 -8.14
N THR A 211 7.14 -28.75 -9.30
CA THR A 211 8.09 -28.90 -10.42
C THR A 211 9.38 -28.13 -10.12
N GLU A 212 10.46 -28.51 -10.80
CA GLU A 212 11.73 -27.76 -10.81
C GLU A 212 11.48 -26.32 -11.28
N GLY A 213 12.00 -25.32 -10.56
CA GLY A 213 11.72 -23.90 -10.76
C GLY A 213 10.48 -23.38 -10.01
N GLY A 214 9.82 -24.25 -9.26
CA GLY A 214 8.71 -23.93 -8.35
C GLY A 214 7.35 -23.85 -9.02
N VAL A 215 6.34 -23.57 -8.20
CA VAL A 215 4.96 -23.33 -8.61
C VAL A 215 4.46 -22.06 -7.94
N HIS A 216 3.58 -21.31 -8.61
CA HIS A 216 2.97 -20.10 -8.05
C HIS A 216 2.00 -20.43 -6.90
N PHE A 217 1.96 -19.62 -5.85
CA PHE A 217 1.04 -19.71 -4.71
C PHE A 217 0.47 -18.34 -4.38
N GLY A 218 -0.66 -18.32 -3.68
CA GLY A 218 -1.31 -17.09 -3.24
C GLY A 218 -2.24 -16.48 -4.29
N PRO A 219 -2.64 -15.22 -4.11
CA PRO A 219 -3.48 -14.52 -5.07
C PRO A 219 -2.77 -14.52 -6.42
N ALA A 220 -3.53 -14.88 -7.47
CA ALA A 220 -3.04 -14.71 -8.82
C ALA A 220 -2.60 -13.25 -8.98
N PRO A 221 -1.50 -12.97 -9.68
CA PRO A 221 -1.21 -11.61 -10.07
C PRO A 221 -2.48 -11.11 -10.73
N ALA A 222 -3.00 -9.96 -10.27
CA ALA A 222 -4.09 -9.30 -10.97
C ALA A 222 -3.72 -9.39 -12.44
N PRO A 223 -4.59 -9.96 -13.33
CA PRO A 223 -4.25 -9.99 -14.74
C PRO A 223 -3.80 -8.59 -15.04
N LEU A 224 -2.54 -8.50 -15.46
CA LEU A 224 -1.92 -7.25 -15.76
C LEU A 224 -2.78 -6.70 -16.90
N ASP A 225 -3.83 -5.98 -16.54
CA ASP A 225 -4.46 -4.94 -17.32
C ASP A 225 -3.49 -3.74 -17.32
N LEU A 226 -2.19 -4.00 -17.10
CA LEU A 226 -1.23 -3.62 -18.11
C LEU A 226 -1.78 -4.05 -19.50
N GLU A 227 -2.63 -3.19 -20.07
CA GLU A 227 -2.09 -2.47 -21.20
C GLU A 227 -0.65 -2.12 -20.81
N LEU A 228 0.30 -3.00 -21.17
CA LEU A 228 1.71 -2.69 -21.21
C LEU A 228 1.74 -1.53 -22.19
N GLN A 229 1.43 -0.34 -21.68
CA GLN A 229 1.61 0.92 -22.34
C GLN A 229 3.05 0.83 -22.74
N VAL A 230 3.24 0.55 -24.02
CA VAL A 230 4.53 0.20 -24.57
C VAL A 230 5.35 1.43 -24.33
N ARG A 231 6.18 1.40 -23.30
CA ARG A 231 7.00 2.55 -22.94
C ARG A 231 7.83 2.89 -24.16
N PHE A 232 7.60 4.08 -24.69
CA PHE A 232 8.34 4.52 -25.85
C PHE A 232 9.72 4.96 -25.38
N ALA A 233 10.76 4.65 -26.15
CA ALA A 233 12.09 5.10 -25.81
C ALA A 233 12.14 6.62 -25.70
N ILE A 234 12.70 7.15 -24.61
CA ILE A 234 12.99 8.58 -24.46
C ILE A 234 14.35 8.87 -25.07
N GLY A 235 14.39 9.84 -25.98
CA GLY A 235 15.62 10.30 -26.60
C GLY A 235 16.29 11.36 -25.74
N GLN A 236 17.62 11.38 -25.69
CA GLN A 236 18.38 12.47 -25.10
C GLN A 236 19.12 13.22 -26.21
N SER A 237 18.90 14.53 -26.32
CA SER A 237 19.51 15.37 -27.37
C SER A 237 20.75 16.12 -26.89
N ALA A 238 20.83 16.41 -25.60
CA ALA A 238 21.97 16.99 -24.89
C ALA A 238 21.84 16.67 -23.38
N PRO A 239 22.87 16.93 -22.55
CA PRO A 239 22.73 16.82 -21.10
C PRO A 239 21.53 17.61 -20.59
N GLY A 240 20.66 16.96 -19.81
CA GLY A 240 19.43 17.56 -19.29
C GLY A 240 18.33 17.84 -20.33
N LEU A 241 18.49 17.47 -21.60
CA LEU A 241 17.46 17.64 -22.64
C LEU A 241 16.96 16.29 -23.15
N TYR A 242 15.75 15.95 -22.71
CA TYR A 242 15.05 14.72 -23.03
C TYR A 242 13.92 15.02 -24.00
N ARG A 243 13.61 14.10 -24.89
CA ARG A 243 12.56 14.29 -25.89
C ARG A 243 11.80 13.02 -26.20
N THR A 244 10.57 13.22 -26.64
CA THR A 244 9.80 12.19 -27.33
C THR A 244 10.54 11.72 -28.59
N THR A 245 10.25 10.49 -29.04
CA THR A 245 10.89 9.89 -30.22
C THR A 245 9.91 9.50 -31.32
N ILE A 246 8.61 9.63 -31.06
CA ILE A 246 7.55 9.19 -31.97
C ILE A 246 6.85 10.33 -32.71
N GLY A 247 7.08 11.60 -32.34
CA GLY A 247 6.43 12.74 -32.97
C GLY A 247 6.53 12.69 -34.49
N TYR A 248 7.74 12.52 -35.03
CA TYR A 248 7.97 12.54 -36.48
C TYR A 248 7.16 11.48 -37.24
N GLN A 249 7.12 10.24 -36.74
CA GLN A 249 6.34 9.15 -37.36
C GLN A 249 4.83 9.42 -37.31
N HIS A 250 4.35 10.22 -36.35
CA HIS A 250 2.96 10.66 -36.25
C HIS A 250 2.72 12.06 -36.85
N GLY A 251 3.70 12.65 -37.55
CA GLY A 251 3.57 13.99 -38.16
C GLY A 251 3.40 15.11 -37.14
N HIS A 252 4.02 14.98 -35.96
CA HIS A 252 3.99 15.92 -34.86
C HIS A 252 5.43 16.32 -34.45
N PRO A 253 5.71 17.58 -34.07
CA PRO A 253 7.04 17.94 -33.58
C PRO A 253 7.35 17.26 -32.23
N GLU A 254 8.56 16.74 -32.05
CA GLU A 254 8.94 16.16 -30.75
C GLU A 254 8.83 17.19 -29.62
N ILE A 255 8.44 16.71 -28.45
CA ILE A 255 8.33 17.50 -27.22
C ILE A 255 9.57 17.25 -26.38
N VAL A 256 10.16 18.33 -25.87
CA VAL A 256 11.38 18.35 -25.05
C VAL A 256 11.01 18.66 -23.62
N ALA A 257 11.44 17.80 -22.71
CA ALA A 257 11.52 18.07 -21.28
C ALA A 257 12.96 18.45 -20.93
N ARG A 258 13.12 19.57 -20.21
CA ARG A 258 14.43 20.03 -19.75
C ARG A 258 14.58 19.82 -18.24
N LEU A 259 15.73 19.28 -17.86
CA LEU A 259 16.26 19.30 -16.51
C LEU A 259 17.52 20.17 -16.48
N SER A 260 17.44 21.29 -15.79
CA SER A 260 18.55 22.13 -15.38
C SER A 260 19.35 21.54 -14.21
N GLU A 261 18.68 20.77 -13.35
CA GLU A 261 19.25 20.01 -12.25
C GLU A 261 18.49 18.68 -12.05
N PRO A 262 19.06 17.67 -11.37
CA PRO A 262 18.33 16.46 -11.04
C PRO A 262 17.08 16.78 -10.21
N ALA A 263 15.92 16.26 -10.62
CA ALA A 263 14.67 16.54 -9.92
C ALA A 263 14.69 16.04 -8.46
N ILE A 264 15.31 14.87 -8.24
CA ILE A 264 15.63 14.32 -6.92
C ILE A 264 17.14 14.01 -6.91
N PRO A 265 17.90 14.48 -5.90
CA PRO A 265 19.30 14.11 -5.75
C PRO A 265 19.48 12.59 -5.71
N ASP A 266 20.55 12.09 -6.36
CA ASP A 266 20.93 10.67 -6.41
C ASP A 266 19.93 9.72 -7.11
N ILE A 267 18.86 10.26 -7.72
CA ILE A 267 17.99 9.52 -8.63
C ILE A 267 18.34 9.91 -10.06
N ASP A 268 18.54 8.89 -10.91
CA ASP A 268 18.78 9.09 -12.33
C ASP A 268 17.62 9.85 -12.99
N ASP A 269 17.89 10.51 -14.12
CA ASP A 269 16.92 11.31 -14.87
C ASP A 269 15.76 10.49 -15.50
N VAL A 270 15.61 9.21 -15.14
CA VAL A 270 14.52 8.31 -15.54
C VAL A 270 13.14 8.84 -15.13
N LEU A 271 13.06 9.75 -14.16
CA LEU A 271 11.79 10.39 -13.78
C LEU A 271 11.16 11.16 -14.94
N VAL A 272 11.93 11.61 -15.93
CA VAL A 272 11.39 12.33 -17.10
C VAL A 272 10.39 11.47 -17.89
N ASP A 273 10.52 10.15 -17.82
CA ASP A 273 9.59 9.19 -18.42
C ASP A 273 8.16 9.43 -17.90
N LEU A 274 7.98 9.87 -16.65
CA LEU A 274 6.66 10.18 -16.07
C LEU A 274 5.86 11.24 -16.83
N VAL A 275 6.54 12.11 -17.58
CA VAL A 275 5.89 13.19 -18.35
C VAL A 275 5.92 12.87 -19.83
N LEU A 276 7.07 12.44 -20.35
CA LEU A 276 7.21 12.23 -21.78
C LEU A 276 6.50 10.97 -22.26
N ASP A 277 6.40 9.92 -21.44
CA ASP A 277 5.71 8.70 -21.86
C ASP A 277 4.20 8.95 -22.02
N ASP A 278 3.56 9.66 -21.09
CA ASP A 278 2.15 10.09 -21.20
C ASP A 278 1.90 10.92 -22.48
N LEU A 279 2.82 11.84 -22.79
CA LEU A 279 2.72 12.67 -24.00
C LEU A 279 2.93 11.86 -25.28
N GLN A 280 3.78 10.84 -25.26
CA GLN A 280 3.95 9.93 -26.39
C GLN A 280 2.70 9.08 -26.60
N HIS A 281 2.12 8.51 -25.54
CA HIS A 281 0.84 7.82 -25.65
C HIS A 281 -0.23 8.73 -26.25
N ALA A 282 -0.35 9.97 -25.76
CA ALA A 282 -1.29 10.94 -26.34
C ALA A 282 -1.01 11.22 -27.84
N ILE A 283 0.26 11.40 -28.25
CA ILE A 283 0.62 11.59 -29.67
C ILE A 283 0.25 10.37 -30.51
N ALA A 284 0.53 9.16 -30.01
CA ALA A 284 0.22 7.90 -30.66
C ALA A 284 -1.30 7.74 -30.87
N ASP A 285 -2.09 8.16 -29.89
CA ASP A 285 -3.56 8.19 -29.93
C ASP A 285 -4.12 9.33 -30.80
N GLY A 286 -3.25 10.15 -31.40
CA GLY A 286 -3.63 11.19 -32.36
C GLY A 286 -3.75 12.58 -31.77
N ALA A 287 -3.42 12.79 -30.48
CA ALA A 287 -3.36 14.13 -29.92
C ALA A 287 -2.32 14.99 -30.67
N ARG A 288 -2.59 16.30 -30.74
CA ARG A 288 -1.69 17.28 -31.35
C ARG A 288 -1.47 18.43 -30.38
N PHE A 289 -0.23 18.62 -29.99
CA PHE A 289 0.20 19.70 -29.11
C PHE A 289 0.70 20.88 -29.95
N ALA A 290 0.32 22.09 -29.55
CA ALA A 290 0.73 23.34 -30.17
C ALA A 290 1.20 24.34 -29.10
N PRO A 291 2.05 25.33 -29.46
CA PRO A 291 2.48 26.35 -28.52
C PRO A 291 1.29 27.07 -27.86
N GLY A 292 1.33 27.23 -26.55
CA GLY A 292 0.26 27.80 -25.74
C GLY A 292 -0.74 26.78 -25.19
N HIS A 293 -0.76 25.53 -25.67
CA HIS A 293 -1.53 24.47 -25.03
C HIS A 293 -0.99 24.16 -23.64
N THR A 294 -1.88 23.70 -22.77
CA THR A 294 -1.53 23.19 -21.45
C THR A 294 -1.71 21.68 -21.41
N VAL A 295 -0.81 20.99 -20.72
CA VAL A 295 -0.89 19.56 -20.45
C VAL A 295 -0.80 19.33 -18.95
N ARG A 296 -1.46 18.29 -18.45
CA ARG A 296 -1.39 17.93 -17.03
C ARG A 296 -0.35 16.83 -16.85
N ALA A 297 0.47 16.96 -15.82
CA ALA A 297 1.41 15.94 -15.38
C ALA A 297 1.30 15.82 -13.86
N GLY A 298 0.79 14.69 -13.39
CA GLY A 298 0.33 14.55 -12.00
C GLY A 298 -0.72 15.63 -11.67
N TRP A 299 -0.47 16.39 -10.60
CA TRP A 299 -1.35 17.47 -10.17
C TRP A 299 -1.06 18.83 -10.86
N ARG A 300 0.11 18.95 -11.49
CA ARG A 300 0.61 20.21 -12.08
C ARG A 300 0.18 20.42 -13.52
N THR A 301 0.13 21.69 -13.90
CA THR A 301 -0.06 22.12 -15.29
C THR A 301 1.28 22.52 -15.91
N LEU A 302 1.62 21.92 -17.05
CA LEU A 302 2.71 22.33 -17.92
C LEU A 302 2.17 23.09 -19.13
N ARG A 303 2.96 24.02 -19.67
CA ARG A 303 2.63 24.78 -20.87
C ARG A 303 3.57 24.40 -22.01
N VAL A 304 3.00 24.06 -23.15
CA VAL A 304 3.73 23.77 -24.38
C VAL A 304 4.22 25.07 -25.00
N VAL A 305 5.50 25.14 -25.37
CA VAL A 305 6.12 26.32 -25.99
C VAL A 305 6.84 25.96 -27.28
N GLN A 306 6.99 26.93 -28.19
CA GLN A 306 7.82 26.75 -29.37
C GLN A 306 9.28 27.01 -29.02
N ARG A 307 10.17 26.08 -29.36
CA ARG A 307 11.61 26.27 -29.25
C ARG A 307 12.21 26.73 -30.58
N ALA A 308 13.38 27.37 -30.49
CA ALA A 308 14.11 27.88 -31.66
C ALA A 308 14.69 26.77 -32.56
N ASP A 309 14.85 25.57 -32.02
CA ASP A 309 15.29 24.37 -32.76
C ASP A 309 14.16 23.68 -33.54
N GLY A 310 12.94 24.24 -33.52
CA GLY A 310 11.77 23.70 -34.21
C GLY A 310 11.01 22.64 -33.40
N LEU A 311 11.49 22.26 -32.23
CA LEU A 311 10.81 21.34 -31.32
C LEU A 311 9.81 22.08 -30.42
N LEU A 312 8.98 21.33 -29.71
CA LEU A 312 8.15 21.87 -28.64
C LEU A 312 8.88 21.71 -27.30
N GLY A 313 8.82 22.71 -26.44
CA GLY A 313 9.33 22.65 -25.06
C GLY A 313 8.18 22.57 -24.06
N LEU A 314 8.50 22.18 -22.84
CA LEU A 314 7.59 22.22 -21.69
C LEU A 314 8.04 23.29 -20.72
N HIS A 315 7.15 24.22 -20.41
CA HIS A 315 7.32 25.14 -19.29
C HIS A 315 6.52 24.64 -18.09
N GLU A 316 7.14 24.64 -16.92
CA GLU A 316 6.42 24.51 -15.67
C GLU A 316 6.19 25.85 -15.00
N ARG A 317 5.16 25.90 -14.16
CA ARG A 317 4.84 27.08 -13.36
C ARG A 317 5.73 27.10 -12.12
N VAL A 318 6.53 28.15 -11.98
CA VAL A 318 7.45 28.35 -10.84
C VAL A 318 6.91 29.35 -9.82
N TYR A 319 6.10 30.32 -10.27
CA TYR A 319 5.32 31.24 -9.44
C TYR A 319 3.95 31.47 -10.07
N ALA A 320 3.04 32.14 -9.34
CA ALA A 320 1.68 32.39 -9.81
C ALA A 320 1.60 32.89 -11.27
N ASP A 321 2.46 33.81 -11.70
CA ASP A 321 2.46 34.33 -13.08
C ASP A 321 3.76 34.06 -13.85
N MET A 322 4.60 33.13 -13.38
CA MET A 322 5.92 32.86 -13.95
C MET A 322 6.06 31.41 -14.39
N TRP A 323 6.57 31.25 -15.62
CA TRP A 323 6.72 29.96 -16.29
C TRP A 323 8.15 29.85 -16.83
N GLU A 324 8.82 28.75 -16.55
CA GLU A 324 10.20 28.52 -16.96
C GLU A 324 10.33 27.18 -17.69
N GLU A 325 11.27 27.11 -18.65
CA GLU A 325 11.45 25.93 -19.50
C GLU A 325 12.26 24.84 -18.78
N HIS A 326 11.61 24.15 -17.86
CA HIS A 326 12.11 22.97 -17.18
C HIS A 326 10.93 22.24 -16.48
N VAL A 327 11.16 21.06 -15.89
CA VAL A 327 10.09 20.20 -15.33
C VAL A 327 10.42 19.56 -13.97
N GLU A 328 11.49 19.99 -13.30
CA GLU A 328 11.97 19.40 -12.05
C GLU A 328 10.96 19.48 -10.93
N LEU A 329 10.22 20.59 -10.79
CA LEU A 329 9.22 20.74 -9.72
C LEU A 329 8.08 19.74 -9.92
N THR A 330 7.58 19.65 -11.16
CA THR A 330 6.56 18.69 -11.58
C THR A 330 6.98 17.27 -11.29
N LEU A 331 8.20 16.89 -11.69
CA LEU A 331 8.73 15.55 -11.46
C LEU A 331 8.92 15.25 -9.98
N ARG A 332 9.55 16.17 -9.24
CA ARG A 332 9.83 16.03 -7.80
C ARG A 332 8.56 15.85 -6.99
N GLU A 333 7.56 16.69 -7.21
CA GLU A 333 6.31 16.62 -6.46
C GLU A 333 5.48 15.41 -6.83
N THR A 334 5.42 15.05 -8.12
CA THR A 334 4.76 13.82 -8.56
C THR A 334 5.44 12.60 -7.96
N TRP A 335 6.77 12.60 -7.89
CA TRP A 335 7.54 11.54 -7.24
C TRP A 335 7.20 11.43 -5.75
N TYR A 336 7.25 12.54 -4.99
CA TYR A 336 6.88 12.52 -3.57
C TYR A 336 5.43 12.05 -3.33
N GLN A 337 4.49 12.45 -4.20
CA GLN A 337 3.10 12.00 -4.13
C GLN A 337 2.99 10.47 -4.34
N LYS A 338 3.73 9.94 -5.31
CA LYS A 338 3.81 8.49 -5.56
C LYS A 338 4.46 7.76 -4.39
N GLU A 339 5.54 8.28 -3.83
CA GLU A 339 6.23 7.68 -2.67
C GLU A 339 5.36 7.66 -1.42
N VAL A 340 4.59 8.72 -1.16
CA VAL A 340 3.61 8.74 -0.08
C VAL A 340 2.54 7.66 -0.29
N ALA A 341 1.99 7.54 -1.50
CA ALA A 341 1.00 6.52 -1.79
C ALA A 341 1.57 5.10 -1.71
N ALA A 342 2.76 4.86 -2.26
CA ALA A 342 3.46 3.57 -2.18
C ALA A 342 3.77 3.18 -0.73
N SER A 343 4.17 4.16 0.10
CA SER A 343 4.37 3.96 1.54
C SER A 343 3.12 3.45 2.25
N LEU A 344 1.93 3.68 1.70
CA LEU A 344 0.63 3.32 2.26
C LEU A 344 -0.07 2.19 1.50
N GLY A 345 0.54 1.63 0.45
CA GLY A 345 -0.10 0.63 -0.43
C GLY A 345 -1.24 1.21 -1.27
N LEU A 346 -1.17 2.49 -1.65
CA LEU A 346 -2.24 3.23 -2.34
C LEU A 346 -1.87 3.68 -3.76
N THR A 347 -0.79 3.16 -4.36
CA THR A 347 -0.31 3.60 -5.68
C THR A 347 -1.40 3.51 -6.76
N GLU A 348 -2.14 2.41 -6.81
CA GLU A 348 -3.24 2.18 -7.77
C GLU A 348 -4.50 3.03 -7.47
N ARG A 349 -4.50 3.75 -6.35
CA ARG A 349 -5.59 4.62 -5.90
C ARG A 349 -5.21 6.09 -5.90
N LEU A 350 -4.05 6.44 -6.47
CA LEU A 350 -3.65 7.82 -6.66
C LEU A 350 -4.71 8.55 -7.49
N ASP A 351 -5.14 9.70 -7.00
CA ASP A 351 -6.06 10.58 -7.70
C ASP A 351 -5.50 11.99 -7.64
N PHE A 352 -5.01 12.49 -8.78
CA PHE A 352 -4.35 13.79 -8.87
C PHE A 352 -5.37 14.91 -9.11
N PRO A 353 -5.74 15.71 -8.10
CA PRO A 353 -6.50 16.92 -8.34
C PRO A 353 -5.64 17.91 -9.13
N ALA A 354 -6.25 18.71 -9.99
CA ALA A 354 -5.51 19.74 -10.72
C ALA A 354 -5.20 20.95 -9.82
N GLU A 355 -4.04 21.59 -10.02
CA GLU A 355 -3.58 22.74 -9.22
C GLU A 355 -4.59 23.91 -9.11
N HIS A 356 -5.48 24.07 -10.09
CA HIS A 356 -6.50 25.11 -10.13
C HIS A 356 -7.81 24.73 -9.44
N GLN A 357 -7.99 23.45 -9.06
CA GLN A 357 -9.13 23.03 -8.27
C GLN A 357 -9.03 23.62 -6.86
N SER A 358 -10.18 23.88 -6.25
CA SER A 358 -10.26 24.52 -4.94
C SER A 358 -10.32 23.51 -3.81
N ALA A 359 -9.62 23.80 -2.72
CA ALA A 359 -9.85 23.24 -1.40
C ALA A 359 -10.71 24.21 -0.57
N ALA A 360 -11.53 23.67 0.33
CA ALA A 360 -12.18 24.47 1.36
C ALA A 360 -11.22 24.64 2.54
N VAL A 361 -10.86 25.87 2.87
CA VAL A 361 -9.86 26.20 3.89
C VAL A 361 -10.52 27.00 5.01
N ALA A 362 -10.47 26.48 6.24
CA ALA A 362 -10.99 27.15 7.42
C ALA A 362 -10.19 28.44 7.72
N SER A 363 -10.87 29.45 8.26
CA SER A 363 -10.29 30.77 8.55
C SER A 363 -9.17 30.74 9.60
N CYS A 364 -9.09 29.69 10.42
CA CYS A 364 -8.01 29.48 11.38
C CYS A 364 -6.70 28.99 10.73
N VAL A 365 -6.71 28.66 9.44
CA VAL A 365 -5.52 28.17 8.73
C VAL A 365 -4.57 29.31 8.39
N HIS A 366 -3.35 29.23 8.92
CA HIS A 366 -2.24 30.14 8.63
C HIS A 366 -0.88 29.40 8.65
N ASP A 367 0.17 30.08 8.18
CA ASP A 367 1.54 29.58 7.96
C ASP A 367 2.31 29.12 9.23
N ARG A 368 1.80 29.44 10.41
CA ARG A 368 2.42 29.15 11.72
C ARG A 368 1.64 28.14 12.56
N LEU A 369 0.74 27.39 11.93
CA LEU A 369 0.01 26.35 12.64
C LEU A 369 0.96 25.20 13.00
N PRO A 370 0.83 24.63 14.21
CA PRO A 370 1.65 23.52 14.65
C PRO A 370 1.34 22.22 13.89
N ALA A 371 0.10 22.08 13.44
CA ALA A 371 -0.34 20.97 12.62
C ALA A 371 -1.51 21.41 11.71
N LEU A 372 -1.55 20.80 10.53
CA LEU A 372 -2.61 20.98 9.54
C LEU A 372 -3.39 19.68 9.41
N VAL A 373 -4.71 19.76 9.43
CA VAL A 373 -5.58 18.63 9.12
C VAL A 373 -6.10 18.79 7.70
N LEU A 374 -5.93 17.75 6.89
CA LEU A 374 -6.46 17.66 5.54
C LEU A 374 -7.41 16.47 5.46
N ALA A 375 -8.64 16.70 4.99
CA ALA A 375 -9.60 15.63 4.73
C ALA A 375 -10.11 15.75 3.30
N ARG A 376 -10.10 14.66 2.54
CA ARG A 376 -10.58 14.62 1.16
C ARG A 376 -11.93 13.94 1.10
N ASP A 377 -12.95 14.70 0.75
CA ASP A 377 -14.29 14.16 0.48
C ASP A 377 -14.42 13.80 -1.00
N GLU A 378 -15.36 12.90 -1.30
CA GLU A 378 -15.83 12.71 -2.68
C GLU A 378 -16.58 13.96 -3.15
N THR A 379 -16.42 14.33 -4.42
CA THR A 379 -17.10 15.49 -5.01
C THR A 379 -17.38 15.29 -6.48
N ASP A 380 -18.58 15.71 -6.92
CA ASP A 380 -18.97 15.77 -8.33
C ASP A 380 -18.64 17.13 -8.97
N ASP A 381 -18.19 18.11 -8.19
CA ASP A 381 -17.82 19.43 -8.71
C ASP A 381 -16.40 19.38 -9.30
N ILE A 382 -16.30 19.47 -10.63
CA ILE A 382 -15.02 19.50 -11.35
C ILE A 382 -14.09 20.64 -10.91
N ARG A 383 -14.61 21.71 -10.30
CA ARG A 383 -13.80 22.82 -9.76
C ARG A 383 -13.31 22.57 -8.34
N ALA A 384 -13.87 21.59 -7.63
CA ALA A 384 -13.46 21.22 -6.28
C ALA A 384 -12.44 20.07 -6.33
N SER A 385 -11.47 20.12 -5.44
CA SER A 385 -10.47 19.05 -5.27
C SER A 385 -10.92 17.94 -4.32
N GLY A 386 -12.01 18.18 -3.58
CA GLY A 386 -12.45 17.37 -2.45
C GLY A 386 -11.73 17.70 -1.14
N TRP A 387 -10.61 18.42 -1.16
CA TRP A 387 -9.84 18.74 0.04
C TRP A 387 -10.52 19.79 0.92
N ARG A 388 -10.56 19.49 2.21
CA ARG A 388 -10.84 20.41 3.30
C ARG A 388 -9.63 20.55 4.19
N VAL A 389 -9.32 21.76 4.61
CA VAL A 389 -8.12 22.08 5.38
C VAL A 389 -8.50 22.90 6.61
N HIS A 390 -8.09 22.45 7.79
CA HIS A 390 -8.30 23.15 9.06
C HIS A 390 -7.14 22.93 10.04
N CYS A 391 -7.10 23.66 11.15
CA CYS A 391 -6.11 23.42 12.20
C CYS A 391 -6.49 22.20 13.05
N ALA A 392 -5.51 21.62 13.76
CA ALA A 392 -5.73 20.49 14.67
C ALA A 392 -6.27 20.90 16.06
N GLN A 393 -6.61 22.17 16.27
CA GLN A 393 -7.08 22.66 17.57
C GLN A 393 -8.57 22.34 17.75
N ASP A 394 -8.95 21.97 18.98
CA ASP A 394 -10.33 21.68 19.34
C ASP A 394 -11.16 22.96 19.49
N HIS A 395 -11.69 23.44 18.37
CA HIS A 395 -12.64 24.55 18.32
C HIS A 395 -13.57 24.44 17.11
N GLN A 396 -14.64 25.23 17.11
CA GLN A 396 -15.55 25.29 15.98
C GLN A 396 -14.90 26.05 14.80
N HIS A 397 -14.79 25.39 13.64
CA HIS A 397 -14.27 26.00 12.40
C HIS A 397 -15.42 26.69 11.64
N ASP A 398 -15.74 27.93 11.99
CA ASP A 398 -16.94 28.62 11.51
C ASP A 398 -16.88 29.05 10.04
N ALA A 399 -15.83 29.80 9.66
CA ALA A 399 -15.73 30.40 8.34
C ALA A 399 -14.79 29.62 7.43
N TRP A 400 -15.27 29.29 6.23
CA TRP A 400 -14.52 28.57 5.21
C TRP A 400 -14.37 29.43 3.96
N SER A 401 -13.21 29.34 3.32
CA SER A 401 -12.90 30.02 2.05
C SER A 401 -12.45 29.01 1.02
N ALA A 402 -12.77 29.23 -0.26
CA ALA A 402 -12.22 28.45 -1.35
C ALA A 402 -10.83 29.00 -1.69
N ARG A 403 -9.81 28.15 -1.68
CA ARG A 403 -8.46 28.44 -2.18
C ARG A 403 -8.04 27.37 -3.16
N THR A 404 -7.39 27.75 -4.24
CA THR A 404 -6.81 26.79 -5.19
C THR A 404 -5.74 25.94 -4.50
N LEU A 405 -5.53 24.72 -4.99
CA LEU A 405 -4.45 23.86 -4.49
C LEU A 405 -3.09 24.52 -4.68
N TRP A 406 -2.88 25.29 -5.75
CA TRP A 406 -1.70 26.12 -5.92
C TRP A 406 -1.46 27.06 -4.72
N GLU A 407 -2.49 27.84 -4.34
CA GLU A 407 -2.41 28.73 -3.17
C GLU A 407 -2.15 27.95 -1.88
N LEU A 408 -2.75 26.75 -1.73
CA LEU A 408 -2.50 25.87 -0.59
C LEU A 408 -1.03 25.44 -0.50
N THR A 409 -0.44 25.03 -1.60
CA THR A 409 0.96 24.59 -1.65
C THR A 409 1.95 25.74 -1.48
N ASP A 410 1.58 26.97 -1.82
CA ASP A 410 2.43 28.15 -1.59
C ASP A 410 2.58 28.45 -0.07
N PHE A 411 1.48 28.40 0.68
CA PHE A 411 1.53 28.67 2.12
C PHE A 411 1.90 27.43 2.97
N ALA A 412 1.60 26.23 2.51
CA ALA A 412 1.94 24.97 3.17
C ALA A 412 2.61 23.98 2.20
N PRO A 413 3.87 24.24 1.76
CA PRO A 413 4.55 23.39 0.76
C PRO A 413 4.66 21.93 1.17
N PHE A 414 4.76 21.66 2.48
CA PHE A 414 4.83 20.31 3.03
C PHE A 414 3.56 19.47 2.78
N ALA A 415 2.42 20.11 2.50
CA ALA A 415 1.15 19.43 2.23
C ALA A 415 1.09 18.84 0.81
N THR A 416 1.89 19.37 -0.13
CA THR A 416 1.86 19.04 -1.56
C THR A 416 1.96 17.54 -1.83
N GLN A 417 2.83 16.85 -1.10
CA GLN A 417 3.08 15.41 -1.25
C GLN A 417 1.87 14.52 -0.87
N PHE A 418 0.85 15.07 -0.22
CA PHE A 418 -0.35 14.33 0.20
C PHE A 418 -1.55 14.56 -0.71
N LEU A 419 -1.49 15.55 -1.61
CA LEU A 419 -2.67 16.00 -2.37
C LEU A 419 -3.22 14.97 -3.35
N ALA A 420 -2.41 13.99 -3.74
CA ALA A 420 -2.82 12.91 -4.64
C ALA A 420 -3.44 11.70 -3.92
N LEU A 421 -3.51 11.72 -2.57
CA LEU A 421 -4.18 10.66 -1.82
C LEU A 421 -5.68 10.63 -2.14
N PRO A 422 -6.30 9.44 -2.24
CA PRO A 422 -7.67 9.30 -2.71
C PRO A 422 -8.71 10.01 -1.82
N ALA A 423 -9.92 10.16 -2.36
CA ALA A 423 -11.06 10.54 -1.54
C ALA A 423 -11.25 9.58 -0.35
N THR A 424 -11.88 10.06 0.71
CA THR A 424 -12.01 9.43 2.03
C THR A 424 -10.72 9.37 2.87
N THR A 425 -9.60 9.91 2.36
CA THR A 425 -8.41 10.13 3.16
C THR A 425 -8.61 11.29 4.14
N SER A 426 -8.17 11.11 5.38
CA SER A 426 -7.96 12.20 6.33
C SER A 426 -6.57 12.08 6.91
N LEU A 427 -5.86 13.21 7.05
CA LEU A 427 -4.54 13.23 7.65
C LEU A 427 -4.30 14.46 8.50
N THR A 428 -3.51 14.27 9.55
CA THR A 428 -2.91 15.35 10.34
C THR A 428 -1.42 15.39 10.03
N VAL A 429 -0.91 16.56 9.67
CA VAL A 429 0.51 16.82 9.41
C VAL A 429 1.05 17.81 10.43
N GLU A 430 1.93 17.37 11.32
CA GLU A 430 2.71 18.26 12.19
C GLU A 430 3.73 19.04 11.34
N ALA A 431 3.77 20.36 11.52
CA ALA A 431 4.62 21.22 10.71
C ALA A 431 6.11 21.06 11.08
N PRO A 432 7.05 21.23 10.13
CA PRO A 432 8.48 21.05 10.40
C PRO A 432 9.02 21.90 11.55
N HIS A 433 8.53 23.14 11.68
CA HIS A 433 8.99 24.08 12.70
C HIS A 433 8.52 23.73 14.12
N THR A 434 7.65 22.72 14.29
CA THR A 434 7.17 22.27 15.60
C THR A 434 7.71 20.91 16.00
N THR A 435 8.37 20.18 15.10
CA THR A 435 8.96 18.89 15.44
C THR A 435 10.42 19.03 15.87
N PRO A 436 10.89 18.20 16.82
CA PRO A 436 12.30 18.23 17.26
C PRO A 436 13.31 17.99 16.12
N SER A 437 12.92 17.20 15.12
CA SER A 437 13.78 16.85 13.99
C SER A 437 13.74 17.85 12.84
N GLY A 438 12.84 18.84 12.88
CA GLY A 438 12.62 19.74 11.74
C GLY A 438 11.95 19.06 10.54
N ARG A 439 11.36 17.87 10.73
CA ARG A 439 10.63 17.10 9.69
C ARG A 439 9.15 17.07 9.99
N ILE A 440 8.31 16.70 9.02
CA ILE A 440 6.88 16.52 9.30
C ILE A 440 6.62 15.22 10.05
N ARG A 441 5.48 15.15 10.73
CA ARG A 441 4.89 13.88 11.20
C ARG A 441 3.48 13.76 10.69
N THR A 442 3.10 12.54 10.31
CA THR A 442 1.78 12.30 9.73
C THR A 442 1.01 11.24 10.50
N HIS A 443 -0.28 11.50 10.70
CA HIS A 443 -1.25 10.48 11.05
C HIS A 443 -2.28 10.43 9.94
N ILE A 444 -2.41 9.29 9.26
CA ILE A 444 -3.24 9.16 8.05
C ILE A 444 -4.30 8.10 8.27
N THR A 445 -5.53 8.39 7.85
CA THR A 445 -6.63 7.45 7.80
C THR A 445 -7.24 7.41 6.40
N LEU A 446 -7.84 6.28 6.03
CA LEU A 446 -8.58 6.09 4.79
C LEU A 446 -9.89 5.37 5.10
N GLY A 447 -11.03 6.01 4.80
CA GLY A 447 -12.33 5.49 5.20
C GLY A 447 -12.45 5.26 6.71
N GLY A 448 -11.72 6.03 7.51
CA GLY A 448 -11.65 5.89 8.97
C GLY A 448 -10.60 4.89 9.48
N ARG A 449 -10.02 4.04 8.63
CA ARG A 449 -8.95 3.09 9.02
C ARG A 449 -7.61 3.82 9.13
N HIS A 450 -6.90 3.68 10.24
CA HIS A 450 -5.54 4.21 10.35
C HIS A 450 -4.58 3.44 9.45
N LEU A 451 -3.76 4.16 8.69
CA LEU A 451 -2.77 3.56 7.82
C LEU A 451 -1.38 3.69 8.44
N VAL A 452 -0.70 2.56 8.60
CA VAL A 452 0.69 2.52 9.04
C VAL A 452 1.58 2.47 7.80
N PRO A 453 2.57 3.37 7.67
CA PRO A 453 3.52 3.31 6.57
C PRO A 453 4.31 1.99 6.57
N ASN A 454 4.53 1.43 5.38
CA ASN A 454 5.37 0.24 5.18
C ASN A 454 6.77 0.46 5.78
N PRO A 455 7.34 -0.49 6.55
CA PRO A 455 8.68 -0.34 7.11
C PRO A 455 9.72 -0.01 6.04
N GLY A 456 10.58 0.99 6.30
CA GLY A 456 11.61 1.44 5.37
C GLY A 456 11.13 2.31 4.20
N SER A 457 9.82 2.53 4.06
CA SER A 457 9.26 3.42 3.05
C SER A 457 9.58 4.90 3.30
N TYR A 458 9.39 5.73 2.28
CA TYR A 458 9.56 7.19 2.37
C TYR A 458 8.83 7.80 3.58
N LEU A 459 7.54 7.48 3.74
CA LEU A 459 6.73 8.03 4.83
C LEU A 459 7.14 7.45 6.20
N ALA A 460 7.58 6.20 6.26
CA ALA A 460 8.15 5.63 7.47
C ALA A 460 9.42 6.38 7.90
N VAL A 461 10.32 6.70 6.96
CA VAL A 461 11.54 7.46 7.22
C VAL A 461 11.25 8.91 7.62
N LEU A 462 10.24 9.54 7.01
CA LEU A 462 9.77 10.86 7.44
C LEU A 462 9.30 10.85 8.89
N ASN A 463 8.54 9.83 9.30
CA ASN A 463 8.02 9.69 10.66
C ASN A 463 9.06 9.20 11.69
N ALA A 464 10.03 8.38 11.27
CA ALA A 464 10.96 7.67 12.16
C ALA A 464 12.13 8.52 12.68
N ALA A 465 12.40 9.69 12.12
CA ALA A 465 13.45 10.59 12.60
C ALA A 465 13.06 11.26 13.94
N SER A 466 13.12 10.45 15.00
CA SER A 466 13.22 10.80 16.42
C SER A 466 14.65 10.56 16.87
#